data_AF-M5E830-F1
#
_entry.id   AF-M5E830-F1
#
_cell.length_a   1.000
_cell.length_b   1.000
_cell.length_c   1.000
_cell.angle_alpha   90.00
_cell.angle_beta   90.00
_cell.angle_gamma   90.00
#
_symmetry.space_group_name_H-M   'P 1'
#
loop_
_entity.id
_entity.type
_entity.pdbx_description
1 polymer ?
#
loop_
_entity_poly.entity_id
_entity_poly.type
_entity_poly.pdbx_seq_one_letter_code
_entity_poly.pdbx_strand_id
1 'polypeptide(L)' 'MKVDKLKVRPKKLASKAPCAAEFAAVLACWASSSDLRSQSECAEVTKNLRECMATSHTGQARTKPTINYHLARFSKHM' A
#
# COMPACT_ATOMS: atom_id res chain seq x y z
N MET A 1 1.44 1.02 36.11
CA MET A 1 2.09 0.36 34.94
C MET A 1 3.55 0.76 34.92
N LYS A 2 4.48 -0.19 35.09
CA LYS A 2 5.92 0.04 34.91
C LYS A 2 6.26 -0.41 33.48
N VAL A 3 6.79 0.49 32.66
CA VAL A 3 7.18 0.16 31.28
C VAL A 3 8.68 -0.15 31.28
N ASP A 4 9.06 -1.40 31.09
CA ASP A 4 10.49 -1.81 31.15
C ASP A 4 11.32 -1.21 30.01
N LYS A 5 10.72 -0.99 28.83
CA LYS A 5 11.37 -0.38 27.66
C LYS A 5 10.39 0.48 26.88
N LEU A 6 10.69 1.77 26.75
CA LEU A 6 9.91 2.70 25.94
C LEU A 6 10.20 2.45 24.44
N LYS A 7 9.32 1.70 23.77
CA LYS A 7 9.43 1.42 22.34
C LYS A 7 8.06 1.42 21.65
N VAL A 8 8.04 1.88 20.40
CA VAL A 8 6.89 1.76 19.51
C VAL A 8 7.03 0.48 18.70
N ARG A 9 5.95 -0.32 18.66
CA ARG A 9 5.86 -1.47 17.76
C ARG A 9 5.67 -0.93 16.34
N PRO A 10 6.61 -1.19 15.40
CA PRO A 10 6.45 -0.72 14.04
C PRO A 10 5.17 -1.32 13.46
N LYS A 11 4.24 -0.46 13.04
CA LYS A 11 3.11 -0.93 12.24
C LYS A 11 3.67 -1.36 10.88
N LYS A 12 3.28 -2.54 10.41
CA LYS A 12 3.44 -2.91 9.00
C LYS A 12 2.59 -1.92 8.21
N LEU A 13 3.17 -0.81 7.76
CA LEU A 13 2.50 0.08 6.84
C LEU A 13 2.16 -0.77 5.62
N ALA A 14 0.87 -0.84 5.27
CA ALA A 14 0.45 -1.54 4.08
C ALA A 14 1.29 -1.03 2.91
N SER A 15 1.87 -1.96 2.16
CA SER A 15 2.56 -1.61 0.92
C SER A 15 1.60 -0.77 0.10
N LYS A 16 2.06 0.39 -0.38
CA LYS A 16 1.27 1.16 -1.33
C LYS A 16 1.15 0.30 -2.57
N ALA A 17 -0.05 -0.17 -2.87
CA ALA A 17 -0.37 -0.83 -4.13
C ALA A 17 -0.83 0.25 -5.12
N PRO A 18 0.06 0.77 -5.98
CA PRO A 18 -0.20 1.97 -6.78
C PRO A 18 -1.38 1.82 -7.75
N CYS A 19 -1.63 0.60 -8.22
CA CYS A 19 -2.71 0.30 -9.15
C CYS A 19 -3.92 -0.40 -8.52
N ALA A 20 -4.03 -0.38 -7.18
CA ALA A 20 -5.14 -1.06 -6.49
C ALA A 20 -6.51 -0.46 -6.83
N ALA A 21 -6.59 0.86 -7.04
CA ALA A 21 -7.83 1.53 -7.41
C ALA A 21 -8.30 1.13 -8.81
N GLU A 22 -7.41 1.19 -9.81
CA GLU A 22 -7.70 0.77 -11.19
C GLU A 22 -8.07 -0.72 -11.26
N PHE A 23 -7.38 -1.56 -10.48
CA PHE A 23 -7.71 -2.97 -10.41
C PHE A 23 -9.08 -3.21 -9.79
N ALA A 24 -9.45 -2.49 -8.73
CA ALA A 24 -10.78 -2.57 -8.14
C ALA A 24 -11.88 -2.12 -9.13
N ALA A 25 -11.60 -1.13 -9.98
CA ALA A 25 -12.52 -0.70 -11.03
C ALA A 25 -12.74 -1.80 -12.08
N VAL A 26 -11.69 -2.53 -12.48
CA VAL A 26 -11.82 -3.70 -13.38
C VAL A 26 -12.69 -4.78 -12.74
N LEU A 27 -12.45 -5.11 -11.47
CA LEU A 27 -13.25 -6.10 -10.73
C LEU A 27 -14.72 -5.69 -10.62
N ALA A 28 -14.99 -4.42 -10.37
CA ALA A 28 -16.36 -3.89 -10.33
C ALA A 28 -17.04 -3.99 -11.71
N CYS A 29 -16.30 -3.69 -12.78
CA CYS A 29 -16.81 -3.81 -14.14
C CYS A 29 -17.17 -5.26 -14.47
N TRP A 30 -16.26 -6.22 -14.20
CA TRP A 30 -16.53 -7.65 -14.39
C TRP A 30 -17.75 -8.14 -13.62
N ALA A 31 -17.93 -7.66 -12.39
CA ALA A 31 -19.09 -8.01 -11.56
C ALA A 31 -20.41 -7.46 -12.14
N SER A 32 -20.36 -6.31 -12.82
CA SER A 32 -21.56 -5.67 -13.40
C SER A 32 -21.94 -6.19 -14.79
N SER A 33 -20.95 -6.48 -15.65
CA SER A 33 -21.18 -6.77 -17.08
C SER A 33 -20.99 -8.24 -17.45
N SER A 34 -20.48 -9.07 -16.53
CA SER A 34 -20.05 -10.46 -16.80
C SER A 34 -18.98 -10.61 -17.88
N ASP A 35 -18.36 -9.51 -18.33
CA ASP A 35 -17.26 -9.50 -19.30
C ASP A 35 -15.93 -9.85 -18.60
N LEU A 36 -15.73 -11.14 -18.32
CA LEU A 36 -14.55 -11.68 -17.64
C LEU A 36 -13.23 -11.46 -18.40
N ARG A 37 -13.28 -11.09 -19.68
CA ARG A 37 -12.10 -10.96 -20.55
C ARG A 37 -11.81 -9.52 -20.96
N SER A 38 -12.61 -8.56 -20.48
CA SER A 38 -12.48 -7.15 -20.83
C SER A 38 -12.42 -6.91 -22.34
N GLN A 39 -13.23 -7.66 -23.10
CA GLN A 39 -13.24 -7.58 -24.57
C GLN A 39 -14.20 -6.53 -25.10
N SER A 40 -15.19 -6.11 -24.30
CA SER A 40 -16.18 -5.12 -24.69
C SER A 40 -16.24 -3.99 -23.68
N GLU A 41 -17.17 -4.06 -22.72
CA GLU A 41 -17.51 -2.95 -21.84
C GLU A 41 -16.39 -2.60 -20.85
N CYS A 42 -15.58 -3.59 -20.45
CA CYS A 42 -14.48 -3.37 -19.50
C CYS A 42 -13.14 -3.04 -20.17
N ALA A 43 -13.10 -2.83 -21.49
CA ALA A 43 -11.87 -2.61 -22.24
C ALA A 43 -11.12 -1.33 -21.79
N GLU A 44 -11.82 -0.20 -21.69
CA GLU A 44 -11.24 1.09 -21.27
C GLU A 44 -10.75 1.05 -19.81
N VAL A 45 -11.53 0.48 -18.89
CA VAL A 45 -11.13 0.33 -17.48
C VAL A 45 -9.88 -0.53 -17.35
N THR A 46 -9.76 -1.57 -18.19
CA THR A 46 -8.57 -2.44 -18.21
C THR A 46 -7.37 -1.74 -18.86
N LYS A 47 -7.57 -0.81 -19.80
CA LYS A 47 -6.51 0.01 -20.36
C LYS A 47 -5.87 0.91 -19.31
N ASN A 48 -6.67 1.56 -18.47
CA ASN A 48 -6.17 2.38 -17.34
C ASN A 48 -5.33 1.56 -16.36
N LEU A 49 -5.75 0.34 -16.05
CA LEU A 49 -4.96 -0.58 -15.23
C LEU A 49 -3.61 -0.90 -15.88
N ARG A 50 -3.57 -1.19 -17.19
CA ARG A 50 -2.33 -1.47 -17.92
C ARG A 50 -1.39 -0.27 -17.92
N GLU A 51 -1.92 0.93 -18.14
CA GLU A 51 -1.15 2.18 -18.09
C GLU A 51 -0.58 2.43 -16.69
N CYS A 52 -1.38 2.22 -15.65
CA CYS A 52 -0.89 2.29 -14.27
C CYS A 52 0.24 1.28 -14.03
N MET A 53 0.08 0.02 -14.43
CA MET A 53 1.10 -1.01 -14.20
C MET A 53 2.40 -0.72 -14.97
N ALA A 54 2.30 -0.17 -16.18
CA ALA A 54 3.45 0.22 -16.99
C ALA A 54 4.23 1.40 -16.39
N THR A 55 3.54 2.34 -15.75
CA THR A 55 4.13 3.56 -15.18
C THR A 55 4.51 3.42 -13.71
N SER A 56 3.88 2.49 -12.99
CA SER A 56 4.09 2.33 -11.56
C SER A 56 5.44 1.68 -11.27
N HIS A 57 6.41 2.49 -10.85
CA HIS A 57 7.65 1.98 -10.29
C HIS A 57 7.40 1.42 -8.90
N THR A 58 7.92 0.23 -8.61
CA THR A 58 7.97 -0.31 -7.25
C THR A 58 8.89 0.60 -6.43
N GLY A 59 8.27 1.50 -5.66
CA GLY A 59 8.98 2.54 -4.93
C GLY A 59 10.12 1.97 -4.08
N GLN A 60 11.24 2.67 -4.06
CA GLN A 60 12.40 2.33 -3.23
C GLN A 60 11.97 2.12 -1.78
N ALA A 61 12.54 1.10 -1.14
CA ALA A 61 12.28 0.80 0.27
C ALA A 61 12.51 2.07 1.11
N ARG A 62 11.45 2.56 1.76
CA ARG A 62 11.56 3.72 2.64
C ARG A 62 12.55 3.44 3.76
N THR A 63 13.41 4.40 4.05
CA THR A 63 14.32 4.34 5.20
C THR A 63 13.54 4.09 6.48
N LYS A 64 14.00 3.14 7.29
CA LYS A 64 13.35 2.79 8.55
C LYS A 64 13.39 3.98 9.52
N PRO A 65 12.29 4.34 10.19
CA PRO A 65 12.28 5.43 11.16
C PRO A 65 13.12 5.07 12.39
N THR A 66 13.90 6.04 12.90
CA THR A 66 14.78 5.88 14.07
C THR A 66 14.09 6.17 15.41
N ILE A 67 12.76 6.24 15.46
CA ILE A 67 11.99 6.62 16.65
C ILE A 67 12.35 5.80 17.91
N ASN A 68 12.55 4.49 17.77
CA ASN A 68 12.88 3.61 18.90
C ASN A 68 14.28 3.88 19.47
N TYR A 69 15.20 4.43 18.67
CA TYR A 69 16.51 4.87 19.16
C TYR A 69 16.36 6.08 20.09
N HIS A 70 15.58 7.08 19.69
CA HIS A 70 15.37 8.28 20.50
C HIS A 70 14.57 8.00 21.78
N LEU A 71 13.55 7.14 21.71
CA LEU A 71 12.76 6.75 22.88
C LEU A 71 13.59 5.99 23.92
N ALA A 72 14.47 5.09 23.49
CA ALA A 72 15.37 4.38 24.38
C ALA A 72 16.42 5.30 25.04
N ARG A 73 16.80 6.41 24.38
CA ARG A 73 17.66 7.43 24.98
C ARG A 73 16.90 8.26 26.00
N PHE A 74 15.68 8.67 25.67
CA PHE A 74 14.82 9.48 26.55
C PHE A 74 14.42 8.73 27.82
N SER A 75 14.20 7.41 27.76
CA SER A 75 13.83 6.61 28.93
C SER A 75 14.91 6.53 30.02
N LYS A 76 16.11 7.08 29.80
CA LYS A 76 17.15 7.22 30.83
C LYS A 76 17.02 8.53 31.62
N HIS A 77 16.26 9.48 31.09
CA HIS A 77 16.03 10.81 31.65
C HIS A 77 14.61 10.96 32.25
N MET A 78 13.82 9.89 32.21
CA MET A 78 12.56 9.74 32.93
C MET A 78 12.75 8.75 34.09
#